data_AF-B0C5Z9-F1
#
_entry.id   AF-B0C5Z9-F1
#
_cell.length_a   1.000
_cell.length_b   1.000
_cell.length_c   1.000
_cell.angle_alpha   90.00
_cell.angle_beta   90.00
_cell.angle_gamma   90.00
#
_symmetry.space_group_name_H-M   'P 1'
#
loop_
_entity.id
_entity.type
_entity.pdbx_description
1 polymer ?
#
loop_
_entity_poly.entity_id
_entity_poly.type
_entity_poly.pdbx_seq_one_letter_code
_entity_poly.pdbx_strand_id
1 'polypeptide(L)'
;MRLFMRRFAVLTLVLASCLGLTGWLQPANALDINLATTYRNPVDAKLETDFGQKIDLNNTNVIAFSQYKGLYPTIAGKVVQNAPYSSVEEVLNIDGLTDVQKKMLQQHLGDFTITDPDPALVGGQDRYNPGAYYPVRRS
;
A
#
# COMPACT_ATOMS: atom_id res chain seq x y z
N MET A 1 -38.81 32.17 -59.81
CA MET A 1 -39.05 30.90 -59.08
C MET A 1 -38.05 29.78 -59.40
N ARG A 2 -37.78 29.44 -60.68
CA ARG A 2 -36.90 28.30 -61.04
C ARG A 2 -35.43 28.43 -60.58
N LEU A 3 -34.83 29.62 -60.62
CA LEU A 3 -33.48 29.84 -60.09
C LEU A 3 -33.41 29.77 -58.55
N PHE A 4 -34.48 30.19 -57.87
CA PHE A 4 -34.57 30.13 -56.41
C PHE A 4 -34.68 28.68 -55.93
N MET A 5 -35.53 27.87 -56.56
CA MET A 5 -35.61 26.43 -56.27
C MET A 5 -34.29 25.70 -56.55
N ARG A 6 -33.57 26.06 -57.62
CA ARG A 6 -32.28 25.42 -57.94
C ARG A 6 -31.21 25.73 -56.90
N ARG A 7 -31.17 26.98 -56.40
CA ARG A 7 -30.25 27.37 -55.31
C ARG A 7 -30.61 26.70 -54.00
N PHE A 8 -31.90 26.57 -53.70
CA PHE A 8 -32.37 25.88 -52.50
C PHE A 8 -32.03 24.38 -52.53
N ALA A 9 -32.21 23.72 -53.67
CA ALA A 9 -31.89 22.30 -53.84
C ALA A 9 -30.38 21.98 -53.69
N VAL A 10 -29.51 22.86 -54.20
CA VAL A 10 -28.06 22.72 -54.02
C VAL A 10 -27.68 22.92 -52.55
N LEU A 11 -28.31 23.87 -51.86
CA LEU A 11 -28.04 24.13 -50.44
C LEU A 11 -28.47 22.97 -49.55
N THR A 12 -29.61 22.33 -49.85
CA THR A 12 -30.06 21.12 -49.16
C THR A 12 -29.15 19.92 -49.41
N LEU A 13 -28.59 19.77 -50.61
CA LEU A 13 -27.67 18.69 -50.94
C LEU A 13 -26.35 18.81 -50.16
N VAL A 14 -25.81 20.02 -50.07
CA VAL A 14 -24.58 20.30 -49.32
C VAL A 14 -24.79 20.05 -47.82
N LEU A 15 -25.91 20.51 -47.26
CA LEU A 15 -26.25 20.24 -45.85
C LEU A 15 -26.39 18.75 -45.55
N ALA A 16 -27.05 17.99 -46.42
CA ALA A 16 -27.17 16.54 -46.28
C ALA A 16 -25.79 15.83 -46.34
N SER A 17 -24.89 16.31 -47.20
CA SER A 17 -23.52 15.76 -47.29
C SER A 17 -22.67 16.06 -46.05
N CYS A 18 -22.82 17.25 -45.44
CA CYS A 18 -22.11 17.61 -44.21
C CYS A 18 -22.60 16.81 -42.99
N LEU A 19 -23.89 16.49 -42.91
CA LEU A 19 -24.47 15.71 -41.81
C LEU A 19 -24.12 14.21 -41.90
N GLY A 20 -23.89 13.67 -43.10
CA GLY A 20 -23.47 12.28 -43.29
C GLY A 20 -22.04 12.00 -42.83
N LEU A 21 -21.14 12.98 -42.95
CA LEU A 21 -19.72 12.84 -42.56
C LEU A 21 -19.50 12.84 -41.04
N THR A 22 -20.40 13.45 -40.25
CA THR A 22 -20.28 13.50 -38.79
C THR A 22 -20.90 12.30 -38.08
N GLY A 23 -21.72 11.49 -38.78
CA GLY A 23 -22.44 10.35 -38.19
C GLY A 23 -21.65 9.04 -38.12
N TRP A 24 -20.51 8.93 -38.79
CA TRP A 24 -19.71 7.69 -38.87
C TRP A 24 -18.44 7.71 -38.00
N LEU A 25 -18.13 8.83 -37.35
CA LEU A 25 -17.11 8.88 -36.32
C LEU A 25 -17.77 8.56 -34.98
N GLN A 26 -17.92 7.28 -34.69
CA GLN A 26 -18.27 6.86 -33.33
C GLN A 26 -17.12 7.30 -32.40
N PRO A 27 -17.40 8.02 -31.29
CA PRO A 27 -16.37 8.25 -30.29
C PRO A 27 -15.93 6.90 -29.73
N ALA A 28 -14.65 6.56 -29.91
CA ALA A 28 -14.04 5.46 -29.19
C ALA A 28 -13.99 5.86 -27.71
N ASN A 29 -14.99 5.45 -26.94
CA ASN A 29 -14.92 5.54 -25.49
C ASN A 29 -13.83 4.55 -25.04
N ALA A 30 -12.67 5.07 -24.65
CA ALA A 30 -11.69 4.28 -23.93
C ALA A 30 -12.40 3.75 -22.67
N LEU A 31 -12.45 2.42 -22.53
CA LEU A 31 -12.86 1.82 -21.27
C LEU A 31 -11.85 2.26 -20.22
N ASP A 32 -12.33 2.92 -19.17
CA ASP A 32 -11.51 3.31 -18.03
C ASP A 32 -11.20 2.05 -17.21
N ILE A 33 -10.17 1.32 -17.63
CA ILE A 33 -9.74 0.08 -16.97
C ILE A 33 -8.97 0.46 -15.70
N ASN A 34 -9.70 0.77 -14.63
CA ASN A 34 -9.16 0.98 -13.27
C ASN A 34 -8.79 -0.36 -12.58
N LEU A 35 -8.11 -1.27 -13.30
CA LEU A 35 -7.68 -2.57 -12.75
C LEU A 35 -6.74 -2.42 -11.54
N ALA A 36 -5.96 -1.34 -11.52
CA ALA A 36 -5.00 -1.04 -10.45
C ALA A 36 -5.67 -0.77 -9.09
N THR A 37 -6.89 -0.24 -9.06
CA THR A 37 -7.64 -0.02 -7.81
C THR A 37 -8.39 -1.27 -7.34
N THR A 38 -8.73 -2.18 -8.24
CA THR A 38 -9.54 -3.38 -7.91
C THR A 38 -8.69 -4.57 -7.48
N TYR A 39 -7.44 -4.68 -7.95
CA TYR A 39 -6.54 -5.79 -7.62
C TYR A 39 -5.15 -5.27 -7.29
N ARG A 40 -4.98 -4.81 -6.06
CA ARG A 40 -3.71 -4.30 -5.54
C ARG A 40 -3.09 -5.30 -4.57
N ASN A 41 -1.77 -5.49 -4.63
CA ASN A 41 -1.05 -6.28 -3.64
C ASN A 41 -1.21 -5.60 -2.26
N PRO A 42 -1.72 -6.32 -1.23
CA PRO A 42 -1.95 -5.75 0.09
C PRO A 42 -0.65 -5.24 0.73
N VAL A 43 0.48 -5.91 0.52
CA VAL A 43 1.78 -5.49 1.07
C VAL A 43 2.24 -4.18 0.44
N ASP A 44 2.11 -4.04 -0.89
CA ASP A 44 2.47 -2.80 -1.59
C ASP A 44 1.57 -1.62 -1.16
N ALA A 45 0.29 -1.89 -0.87
CA ALA A 45 -0.60 -0.88 -0.29
C ALA A 45 -0.17 -0.50 1.13
N LYS A 46 0.28 -1.49 1.91
CA LYS A 46 0.70 -1.28 3.29
C LYS A 46 2.00 -0.52 3.43
N LEU A 47 2.91 -0.65 2.46
CA LEU A 47 4.14 0.15 2.37
C LEU A 47 3.88 1.66 2.26
N GLU A 48 2.70 2.08 1.79
CA GLU A 48 2.33 3.50 1.73
C GLU A 48 1.81 4.04 3.08
N THR A 49 1.55 3.17 4.05
CA THR A 49 1.14 3.55 5.40
C THR A 49 2.35 3.79 6.30
N ASP A 50 2.11 4.08 7.58
CA ASP A 50 3.18 4.19 8.59
C ASP A 50 4.04 2.90 8.70
N PHE A 51 3.50 1.74 8.31
CA PHE A 51 4.25 0.47 8.24
C PHE A 51 5.51 0.59 7.37
N GLY A 52 5.46 1.37 6.27
CA GLY A 52 6.62 1.57 5.40
C GLY A 52 7.67 2.54 5.95
N GLN A 53 7.38 3.22 7.07
CA GLN A 53 8.22 4.30 7.62
C GLN A 53 8.78 3.98 9.01
N LYS A 54 8.07 3.16 9.79
CA LYS A 54 8.38 2.85 11.20
C LYS A 54 8.31 1.35 11.45
N ILE A 55 8.80 0.91 12.61
CA ILE A 55 8.57 -0.47 13.04
C ILE A 55 7.10 -0.58 13.47
N ASP A 56 6.31 -1.33 12.70
CA ASP A 56 4.95 -1.67 13.06
C ASP A 56 4.97 -2.85 14.04
N LEU A 57 4.52 -2.60 15.27
CA LEU A 57 4.56 -3.58 16.35
C LEU A 57 3.71 -4.83 16.07
N ASN A 58 2.73 -4.74 15.16
CA ASN A 58 1.83 -5.82 14.80
C ASN A 58 2.26 -6.60 13.55
N ASN A 59 3.07 -6.00 12.69
CA ASN A 59 3.34 -6.53 11.35
C ASN A 59 4.82 -6.75 11.05
N THR A 60 5.69 -5.83 11.48
CA THR A 60 7.10 -5.86 11.12
C THR A 60 7.81 -7.08 11.74
N ASN A 61 8.77 -7.64 11.00
CA ASN A 61 9.53 -8.80 11.44
C ASN A 61 10.57 -8.43 12.52
N VAL A 62 10.92 -9.42 13.35
CA VAL A 62 11.76 -9.27 14.55
C VAL A 62 13.14 -8.68 14.28
N ILE A 63 13.70 -8.90 13.07
CA ILE A 63 15.04 -8.42 12.72
C ILE A 63 15.06 -6.89 12.60
N ALA A 64 13.94 -6.24 12.24
CA ALA A 64 13.89 -4.78 12.12
C ALA A 64 14.26 -4.06 13.43
N PHE A 65 13.93 -4.65 14.58
CA PHE A 65 14.32 -4.11 15.89
C PHE A 65 15.84 -4.02 16.09
N SER A 66 16.65 -4.74 15.30
CA SER A 66 18.12 -4.61 15.34
C SER A 66 18.63 -3.25 14.87
N GLN A 67 17.79 -2.44 14.19
CA GLN A 67 18.12 -1.07 13.80
C GLN A 67 18.33 -0.15 15.02
N TYR A 68 17.75 -0.50 16.18
CA TYR A 68 17.87 0.25 17.41
C TYR A 68 18.67 -0.53 18.45
N LYS A 69 19.75 0.10 18.93
CA LYS A 69 20.70 -0.53 19.87
C LYS A 69 19.98 -1.02 21.13
N GLY A 70 20.09 -2.32 21.41
CA GLY A 70 19.57 -2.92 22.63
C GLY A 70 18.12 -3.42 22.56
N LEU A 71 17.42 -3.24 21.42
CA LEU A 71 16.09 -3.83 21.25
C LEU A 71 16.14 -5.29 20.80
N TYR A 72 17.15 -5.70 20.02
CA TYR A 72 17.33 -7.09 19.58
C TYR A 72 18.39 -7.82 20.42
N PRO A 73 18.21 -9.12 20.77
CA PRO A 73 17.06 -9.99 20.45
C PRO A 73 15.95 -10.02 21.52
N THR A 74 16.27 -9.69 22.78
CA THR A 74 15.37 -10.00 23.91
C THR A 74 14.10 -9.15 23.93
N ILE A 75 14.19 -7.84 23.74
CA ILE A 75 13.00 -6.96 23.73
C ILE A 75 12.16 -7.27 22.49
N ALA A 76 12.79 -7.33 21.32
CA ALA A 76 12.16 -7.67 20.04
C ALA A 76 11.35 -8.97 20.11
N GLY A 77 11.95 -10.03 20.69
CA GLY A 77 11.26 -11.31 20.89
C GLY A 77 10.01 -11.18 21.76
N LYS A 78 10.09 -10.46 22.88
CA LYS A 78 8.93 -10.19 23.75
C LYS A 78 7.85 -9.40 23.03
N VAL A 79 8.23 -8.37 22.27
CA VAL A 79 7.30 -7.54 21.50
C VAL A 79 6.55 -8.38 20.45
N VAL A 80 7.27 -9.19 19.67
CA VAL A 80 6.64 -10.03 18.63
C VAL A 80 5.74 -11.11 19.25
N GLN A 81 6.13 -11.69 20.40
CA GLN A 81 5.35 -12.73 21.09
C GLN A 81 4.06 -12.20 21.73
N ASN A 82 4.00 -10.93 22.11
CA ASN A 82 2.85 -10.34 22.81
C ASN A 82 1.98 -9.48 21.88
N ALA A 83 2.32 -9.38 20.60
CA ALA A 83 1.47 -8.76 19.59
C ALA A 83 0.19 -9.59 19.35
N PRO A 84 -0.94 -8.98 18.93
CA PRO A 84 -1.07 -7.58 18.52
C PRO A 84 -1.32 -6.60 19.68
N TYR A 85 -1.03 -5.32 19.42
CA TYR A 85 -1.26 -4.16 20.29
C TYR A 85 -2.32 -3.24 19.69
N SER A 86 -3.05 -2.52 20.53
CA SER A 86 -4.02 -1.50 20.11
C SER A 86 -3.43 -0.08 20.12
N SER A 87 -2.38 0.14 20.90
CA SER A 87 -1.65 1.41 21.02
C SER A 87 -0.16 1.17 21.23
N VAL A 88 0.69 2.12 20.80
CA VAL A 88 2.15 1.94 20.85
C VAL A 88 2.63 1.80 22.30
N GLU A 89 1.95 2.47 23.22
CA GLU A 89 2.26 2.50 24.65
C GLU A 89 2.05 1.14 25.34
N GLU A 90 1.16 0.28 24.82
CA GLU A 90 0.91 -1.06 25.37
C GLU A 90 2.15 -1.94 25.37
N VAL A 91 3.13 -1.66 24.51
CA VAL A 91 4.42 -2.36 24.50
C VAL A 91 5.16 -2.27 25.85
N LEU A 92 4.89 -1.23 26.65
CA LEU A 92 5.49 -1.06 27.98
C LEU A 92 4.85 -1.94 29.05
N ASN A 93 3.68 -2.49 28.77
CA ASN A 93 2.89 -3.32 29.68
C ASN A 93 3.15 -4.82 29.49
N ILE A 94 4.08 -5.21 28.62
CA ILE A 94 4.44 -6.61 28.43
C ILE A 94 4.96 -7.20 29.75
N ASP A 95 4.41 -8.35 30.14
CA ASP A 95 4.80 -9.07 31.33
C ASP A 95 6.28 -9.49 31.28
N GLY A 96 6.96 -9.32 32.41
CA GLY A 96 8.36 -9.68 32.57
C GLY A 96 9.35 -8.73 31.91
N LEU A 97 8.96 -7.54 31.45
CA LEU A 97 9.91 -6.47 31.12
C LEU A 97 10.64 -5.96 32.37
N THR A 98 11.97 -5.88 32.30
CA THR A 98 12.75 -5.19 33.34
C THR A 98 12.63 -3.67 33.18
N ASP A 99 12.93 -2.90 34.23
CA ASP A 99 12.90 -1.44 34.16
C ASP A 99 13.84 -0.88 33.09
N VAL A 100 14.99 -1.53 32.89
CA VAL A 100 15.93 -1.20 31.82
C VAL A 100 15.26 -1.44 30.46
N GLN A 101 14.58 -2.56 30.25
CA GLN A 101 13.89 -2.85 29.00
C GLN A 101 12.76 -1.86 28.72
N LYS A 102 11.97 -1.49 29.74
CA LYS A 102 10.94 -0.45 29.63
C LYS A 102 11.54 0.89 29.22
N LYS A 103 12.65 1.29 29.84
CA LYS A 103 13.35 2.54 29.49
C LYS A 103 13.87 2.53 28.05
N MET A 104 14.39 1.40 27.57
CA MET A 104 14.83 1.27 26.17
C MET A 104 13.64 1.39 25.20
N LEU A 105 12.50 0.76 25.49
CA LEU A 105 11.28 0.93 24.68
C LEU A 105 10.78 2.38 24.70
N GLN A 106 10.78 3.03 25.85
CA GLN A 106 10.37 4.44 26.00
C GLN A 106 11.18 5.40 25.12
N GLN A 107 12.49 5.15 24.96
CA GLN A 107 13.35 5.97 24.10
C GLN A 107 13.00 5.89 22.61
N HIS A 108 12.27 4.84 22.20
CA HIS A 108 11.97 4.51 20.82
C HIS A 108 10.47 4.50 20.50
N LEU A 109 9.58 4.97 21.39
CA LEU A 109 8.13 4.98 21.10
C LEU A 109 7.80 5.78 19.83
N GLY A 110 8.54 6.86 19.57
CA GLY A 110 8.38 7.66 18.34
C GLY A 110 8.75 6.93 17.06
N ASP A 111 9.53 5.86 17.16
CA ASP A 111 10.01 5.02 16.06
C ASP A 111 9.07 3.85 15.74
N PHE A 112 8.01 3.70 16.54
CA PHE A 112 7.03 2.63 16.40
C PHE A 112 5.71 3.16 15.82
N THR A 113 4.97 2.26 15.20
CA THR A 113 3.60 2.48 14.76
C THR A 113 2.77 1.22 14.96
N ILE A 114 1.48 1.33 14.71
CA ILE A 114 0.53 0.23 14.72
C ILE A 114 -0.38 0.35 13.52
N THR A 115 -0.51 -0.75 12.80
CA THR A 115 -1.61 -0.96 11.87
C THR A 115 -2.26 -2.32 12.15
N ASP A 116 -3.44 -2.55 11.57
CA ASP A 116 -4.12 -3.84 11.67
C ASP A 116 -3.20 -4.97 11.20
N PRO A 117 -3.17 -6.15 11.86
CA PRO A 117 -2.39 -7.28 11.39
C PRO A 117 -2.76 -7.69 9.95
N ASP A 118 -1.77 -7.81 9.07
CA ASP A 118 -1.95 -8.29 7.70
C ASP A 118 -1.54 -9.77 7.60
N PRO A 119 -2.47 -10.67 7.21
CA PRO A 119 -2.17 -12.09 7.03
C PRO A 119 -0.97 -12.38 6.14
N ALA A 120 -0.67 -11.53 5.15
CA ALA A 120 0.47 -11.68 4.25
C ALA A 120 1.83 -11.38 4.92
N LEU A 121 1.83 -10.70 6.08
CA LEU A 121 3.04 -10.36 6.83
C LEU A 121 3.18 -11.15 8.13
N VAL A 122 2.06 -11.59 8.70
CA VAL A 122 2.05 -12.31 9.99
C VAL A 122 1.87 -13.81 9.83
N GLY A 123 1.33 -14.27 8.70
CA GLY A 123 1.21 -15.69 8.36
C GLY A 123 2.56 -16.39 8.29
N GLY A 124 2.56 -17.72 8.39
CA GLY A 124 3.79 -18.51 8.19
C GLY A 124 4.89 -18.36 9.24
N GLN A 125 4.65 -17.57 10.30
CA GLN A 125 5.70 -17.11 11.23
C GLN A 125 6.73 -16.19 10.56
N ASP A 126 6.33 -15.47 9.51
CA ASP A 126 7.20 -14.58 8.74
C ASP A 126 7.76 -13.42 9.58
N ARG A 127 7.06 -13.06 10.68
CA ARG A 127 7.59 -12.13 11.68
C ARG A 127 8.86 -12.63 12.36
N TYR A 128 9.06 -13.94 12.49
CA TYR A 128 10.29 -14.53 13.05
C TYR A 128 11.34 -14.76 11.97
N ASN A 129 10.91 -15.23 10.79
CA ASN A 129 11.80 -15.50 9.66
C ASN A 129 11.10 -15.13 8.34
N PRO A 130 11.39 -13.94 7.77
CA PRO A 130 10.79 -13.52 6.50
C PRO A 130 11.47 -14.14 5.26
N GLY A 131 12.41 -15.09 5.45
CA GLY A 131 13.18 -15.69 4.35
C GLY A 131 14.22 -14.76 3.71
N ALA A 132 14.38 -13.53 4.21
CA ALA A 132 15.33 -12.55 3.71
C ALA A 132 16.68 -12.64 4.45
N TYR A 133 17.69 -13.15 3.75
CA TYR A 133 19.05 -13.30 4.26
C TYR A 133 20.08 -12.72 3.29
N TYR A 134 21.27 -12.41 3.81
CA TYR A 134 22.39 -12.03 2.96
C TYR A 134 22.84 -13.22 2.10
N PRO A 135 23.27 -12.97 0.84
CA PRO A 135 23.87 -14.02 0.03
C PRO A 135 25.13 -14.56 0.72
N VAL A 136 25.29 -15.88 0.71
CA VAL A 136 26.49 -16.55 1.24
C VAL A 136 27.68 -16.13 0.39
N ARG A 137 28.54 -15.26 0.93
CA ARG A 137 29.83 -14.95 0.30
C ARG A 137 30.71 -16.19 0.43
N ARG A 138 30.89 -16.93 -0.67
CA ARG A 138 31.93 -17.95 -0.75
C ARG A 138 33.27 -17.22 -0.80
N SER A 139 34.09 -17.43 0.22
CA SER A 139 35.51 -17.02 0.27
C SER A 139 36.33 -17.82 -0.72
#